data_AF-A0A960QXD7-F1
#
_entry.id   AF-A0A960QXD7-F1
#
_cell.length_a   1.000
_cell.length_b   1.000
_cell.length_c   1.000
_cell.angle_alpha   90.00
_cell.angle_beta   90.00
_cell.angle_gamma   90.00
#
_symmetry.space_group_name_H-M   'P 1'
#
loop_
_entity.id
_entity.type
_entity.pdbx_description
1 polymer ?
#
loop_
_entity_poly.entity_id
_entity_poly.type
_entity_poly.pdbx_seq_one_letter_code
_entity_poly.pdbx_strand_id
1 'polypeptide(L)' 'QVKCSHGATSGQISEEEIFYLRARGIEPRRARQMISQGFLNEVVERLDGVELREAIEHRFEERFSILA' A
#
# COMPACT_ATOMS: atom_id res chain seq x y z
N GLN A 1 -17.58 19.99 -25.88
CA GLN A 1 -18.26 19.00 -25.01
C GLN A 1 -17.25 18.50 -24.00
N VAL A 2 -17.60 18.46 -22.71
CA VAL A 2 -16.75 17.88 -21.66
C VAL A 2 -17.24 16.47 -21.34
N LYS A 3 -16.30 15.53 -21.11
CA LYS A 3 -16.58 14.18 -20.61
C LYS A 3 -15.99 14.07 -19.21
N CYS A 4 -16.84 13.71 -18.24
CA CYS A 4 -16.44 13.50 -16.85
C CYS A 4 -16.83 12.08 -16.42
N SER A 5 -15.94 11.41 -15.67
CA SER A 5 -16.20 10.12 -15.01
C SER A 5 -15.61 10.12 -13.60
N HIS A 6 -16.19 9.33 -12.70
CA HIS A 6 -15.66 9.07 -11.37
C HIS A 6 -15.91 7.60 -11.00
N GLY A 7 -15.04 7.04 -10.16
CA GLY A 7 -15.16 5.68 -9.65
C GLY A 7 -14.49 5.58 -8.29
N ALA A 8 -15.04 4.73 -7.43
CA ALA A 8 -14.49 4.44 -6.11
C ALA A 8 -14.61 2.94 -5.85
N THR A 9 -13.60 2.36 -5.23
CA THR A 9 -13.58 0.95 -4.82
C THR A 9 -13.19 0.87 -3.35
N SER A 10 -13.66 -0.19 -2.69
CA SER A 10 -13.28 -0.52 -1.32
C SER A 10 -13.16 -2.03 -1.20
N GLY A 11 -12.24 -2.51 -0.37
CA GLY A 11 -11.98 -3.92 -0.18
C GLY A 11 -11.02 -4.15 0.98
N GLN A 12 -10.93 -5.41 1.39
CA GLN A 12 -9.91 -5.86 2.35
C GLN A 12 -8.71 -6.42 1.58
N ILE A 13 -7.56 -6.54 2.25
CA ILE A 13 -6.39 -7.25 1.70
C ILE A 13 -6.80 -8.69 1.41
N SER A 14 -6.43 -9.20 0.23
CA SER A 14 -6.79 -10.57 -0.16
C SER A 14 -6.03 -11.60 0.67
N GLU A 15 -6.77 -12.50 1.31
CA GLU A 15 -6.17 -13.64 2.02
C GLU A 15 -5.45 -14.60 1.07
N GLU A 16 -5.80 -14.62 -0.22
CA GLU A 16 -5.09 -15.39 -1.25
C GLU A 16 -3.71 -14.78 -1.55
N GLU A 17 -3.61 -13.45 -1.62
CA GLU A 17 -2.32 -12.74 -1.79
C GLU A 17 -1.43 -12.96 -0.57
N ILE A 18 -2.00 -12.88 0.64
CA ILE A 18 -1.29 -13.20 1.88
C ILE A 18 -0.82 -14.65 1.86
N PHE A 19 -1.68 -15.61 1.48
CA PHE A 19 -1.32 -17.03 1.37
C PHE A 19 -0.18 -17.24 0.38
N TYR A 20 -0.21 -16.58 -0.78
CA TYR A 20 0.82 -16.66 -1.81
C TYR A 20 2.18 -16.15 -1.34
N LEU A 21 2.21 -15.06 -0.58
CA LEU A 21 3.44 -14.53 0.01
C LEU A 21 3.95 -15.44 1.14
N ARG A 22 3.04 -15.97 1.96
CA ARG A 22 3.39 -16.94 3.02
C ARG A 22 3.97 -18.24 2.48
N ALA A 23 3.49 -18.74 1.35
CA ALA A 23 4.07 -19.90 0.67
C ALA A 23 5.53 -19.69 0.24
N ARG A 24 6.00 -18.43 0.17
CA ARG A 24 7.41 -18.06 -0.06
C ARG A 24 8.19 -17.75 1.21
N GLY A 25 7.65 -18.08 2.38
CA GLY A 25 8.30 -17.87 3.67
C GLY A 25 8.19 -16.46 4.22
N ILE A 26 7.27 -15.63 3.70
CA ILE A 26 7.03 -14.28 4.22
C ILE A 26 6.02 -14.36 5.37
N GLU A 27 6.39 -13.81 6.52
CA GLU A 27 5.50 -13.73 7.68
C GLU A 27 4.20 -12.97 7.35
N PRO A 28 3.02 -13.40 7.88
CA PRO A 28 1.72 -12.80 7.51
C PRO A 28 1.67 -11.27 7.70
N ARG A 29 2.24 -10.79 8.81
CA ARG A 29 2.36 -9.37 9.10
C ARG A 29 3.18 -8.63 8.05
N ARG A 30 4.31 -9.21 7.63
CA ARG A 30 5.16 -8.63 6.59
C ARG A 30 4.47 -8.65 5.23
N ALA A 31 3.72 -9.71 4.91
CA ALA A 31 2.93 -9.79 3.68
C ALA A 31 1.89 -8.66 3.59
N ARG A 32 1.15 -8.41 4.68
CA ARG A 32 0.17 -7.31 4.76
C ARG A 32 0.81 -5.94 4.60
N GLN A 33 1.98 -5.73 5.19
CA GLN A 33 2.76 -4.50 5.02
C GLN A 33 3.19 -4.32 3.56
N MET A 34 3.72 -5.36 2.91
CA MET A 34 4.17 -5.31 1.52
C MET A 34 3.03 -4.96 0.56
N ILE A 35 1.86 -5.59 0.73
CA ILE A 35 0.67 -5.31 -0.10
C ILE A 35 0.21 -3.87 0.11
N SER A 36 0.12 -3.42 1.37
CA SER A 36 -0.30 -2.04 1.71
C SER A 36 0.66 -1.00 1.14
N GLN A 37 1.97 -1.25 1.23
CA GLN A 37 2.99 -0.37 0.67
C GLN A 37 2.92 -0.33 -0.86
N GLY A 38 2.80 -1.49 -1.51
CA GLY A 38 2.63 -1.58 -2.97
C GLY A 38 1.41 -0.80 -3.47
N PHE A 39 0.30 -0.85 -2.74
CA PHE A 39 -0.91 -0.09 -3.08
C PHE A 39 -0.70 1.44 -2.99
N LEU A 40 0.03 1.91 -1.98
CA LEU A 40 0.23 3.34 -1.77
C LEU A 40 1.37 3.93 -2.60
N ASN A 41 2.36 3.12 -2.99
CA ASN A 41 3.53 3.56 -3.73
C ASN A 41 3.14 4.31 -5.02
N GLU A 42 2.11 3.88 -5.74
CA GLU A 42 1.68 4.57 -6.97
C GLU A 42 1.28 6.05 -6.71
N VAL A 43 0.67 6.33 -5.55
CA VAL A 43 0.27 7.69 -5.17
C VAL A 43 1.47 8.48 -4.68
N VAL A 44 2.33 7.85 -3.86
CA VAL A 44 3.56 8.46 -3.35
C VAL A 44 4.52 8.83 -4.48
N GLU A 45 4.59 7.99 -5.52
CA GLU A 45 5.44 8.21 -6.68
C GLU A 45 5.07 9.45 -7.50
N ARG A 46 3.84 9.95 -7.37
CA ARG A 46 3.35 11.16 -8.02
C ARG A 46 3.64 12.43 -7.21
N LEU A 47 4.14 12.31 -5.98
CA LEU A 47 4.50 13.45 -5.16
C LEU A 47 5.83 14.04 -5.63
N ASP A 48 5.83 15.36 -5.79
CA ASP A 48 7.03 16.15 -6.07
C ASP A 48 7.79 16.44 -4.76
N GLY A 49 9.12 16.40 -4.83
CA GLY A 49 10.00 16.70 -3.71
C GLY A 49 10.39 15.45 -2.91
N VAL A 50 11.70 15.18 -2.86
CA VAL A 50 12.27 14.01 -2.18
C VAL A 50 11.96 14.03 -0.68
N GLU A 51 12.08 15.19 -0.03
CA GLU A 51 11.82 15.36 1.40
C GLU A 51 10.37 15.04 1.78
N LEU A 52 9.41 15.44 0.94
CA LEU A 52 7.99 15.14 1.15
C LEU A 52 7.73 13.64 0.98
N ARG A 53 8.34 13.02 -0.04
CA ARG A 53 8.23 11.58 -0.28
C ARG A 53 8.74 10.78 0.91
N GLU A 54 9.95 11.09 1.37
CA GLU A 54 10.58 10.43 2.52
C GLU A 54 9.74 10.59 3.80
N ALA A 55 9.20 11.80 4.05
CA ALA A 55 8.34 12.06 5.20
C ALA A 55 7.04 11.23 5.16
N ILE A 56 6.42 11.08 3.98
CA ILE A 56 5.21 10.28 3.78
C ILE A 56 5.52 8.79 3.94
N GLU A 57 6.60 8.31 3.33
CA GLU A 57 7.04 6.91 3.44
C GLU A 57 7.30 6.53 4.91
N HIS A 58 8.02 7.38 5.64
CA HIS A 58 8.25 7.17 7.07
C HIS A 58 6.94 7.10 7.86
N ARG A 59 5.99 7.99 7.54
CA ARG A 59 4.69 8.01 8.21
C ARG A 59 3.86 6.75 7.92
N PHE A 60 3.98 6.19 6.73
CA PHE A 60 3.35 4.93 6.37
C PHE A 60 3.98 3.75 7.10
N GLU A 61 5.31 3.68 7.18
CA GLU A 61 6.00 2.64 7.95
C GLU A 61 5.55 2.63 9.43
N GLU A 62 5.49 3.80 10.07
CA GLU A 62 4.97 3.93 11.43
C GLU A 62 3.53 3.43 11.53
N ARG A 63 2.65 3.85 10.61
CA ARG A 63 1.23 3.50 10.64
C ARG A 63 0.98 2.02 10.38
N PHE A 64 1.77 1.39 9.52
CA PHE A 64 1.61 -0.02 9.15
C PHE A 64 2.42 -0.96 10.04
N SER A 65 3.28 -0.43 10.92
CA SER A 65 3.94 -1.22 11.95
C SER A 65 2.94 -1.96 12.85
N ILE A 66 1.73 -1.42 13.03
CA ILE A 66 0.67 -1.98 13.86
C ILE A 66 -0.32 -2.89 13.12
N LEU A 67 -0.18 -3.08 11.79
CA LEU A 67 -0.98 -4.07 11.09
C LEU A 67 -0.59 -5.47 11.59
N ALA A 68 -1.57 -6.19 12.11
CA ALA A 68 -1.43 -7.59 12.52
C ALA A 68 -1.38 -8.52 11.30
#